data_AF-A0A7S3CWK7-F1
#
_entry.id   AF-A0A7S3CWK7-F1
#
_cell.length_a   1.000
_cell.length_b   1.000
_cell.length_c   1.000
_cell.angle_alpha   90.00
_cell.angle_beta   90.00
_cell.angle_gamma   90.00
#
_symmetry.space_group_name_H-M   'P 1'
#
loop_
_entity.id
_entity.type
_entity.pdbx_description
1 polymer ?
#
loop_
_entity_poly.entity_id
_entity_poly.type
_entity_poly.pdbx_seq_one_letter_code
_entity_poly.pdbx_strand_id
1 'polypeptide(L)'
;DYDEDEGEEEEEEEEEEKEEEEDSEEEYFIKTGAADTVLNEEMLEDFSGEEVEEANHLSLRNLYLIDVSVLSRCHSLLTLSLANNRLASLDTLPALSSLTELNLSKNRITCLNGLASVTSLTSLYLCHNKVDDIGPARNCRMLSVLDVSSNRVSNLNSAIDHLTSFSHLRDVDLDRNPCSFVSPQPQQGG
;
A
#
# COMPACT_ATOMS: atom_id res chain seq x y z
N ASP A 1 -49.08 1.54 47.12
CA ASP A 1 -48.60 2.59 46.21
C ASP A 1 -47.14 2.36 45.89
N TYR A 2 -46.95 1.82 44.67
CA TYR A 2 -45.72 1.63 43.90
C TYR A 2 -44.78 0.53 44.45
N ASP A 3 -44.72 -0.71 43.95
CA ASP A 3 -44.75 -1.29 42.58
C ASP A 3 -43.70 -0.71 41.61
N GLU A 4 -42.60 -1.48 41.53
CA GLU A 4 -41.86 -1.98 40.35
C GLU A 4 -41.23 -1.03 39.31
N ASP A 5 -40.16 -1.59 38.73
CA ASP A 5 -39.46 -1.22 37.49
C ASP A 5 -38.53 -0.02 37.51
N GLU A 6 -37.37 -0.03 36.85
CA GLU A 6 -36.46 -1.05 36.29
C GLU A 6 -35.36 -0.17 35.64
N GLY A 7 -34.12 -0.65 35.60
CA GLY A 7 -33.09 -0.14 34.68
C GLY A 7 -32.33 1.10 35.15
N GLU A 8 -31.02 1.23 34.98
CA GLU A 8 -30.02 0.41 34.27
C GLU A 8 -28.69 0.60 35.02
N GLU A 9 -28.06 -0.50 35.41
CA GLU A 9 -26.65 -0.57 35.73
C GLU A 9 -25.91 -0.63 34.38
N GLU A 10 -25.22 0.44 33.99
CA GLU A 10 -24.21 0.36 32.93
C GLU A 10 -22.83 0.34 33.59
N GLU A 11 -22.34 -0.89 33.78
CA GLU A 11 -20.95 -1.21 34.08
C GLU A 11 -20.07 -0.95 32.84
N GLU A 12 -18.90 -0.41 33.16
CA GLU A 12 -17.62 -0.34 32.44
C GLU A 12 -17.48 -1.12 31.11
N GLU A 13 -16.87 -0.47 30.12
CA GLU A 13 -15.81 -1.11 29.32
C GLU A 13 -14.88 -0.03 28.73
N GLU A 14 -13.75 0.15 29.42
CA GLU A 14 -12.54 0.81 28.89
C GLU A 14 -11.96 -0.10 27.80
N GLU A 15 -12.15 0.24 26.52
CA GLU A 15 -11.35 -0.37 25.45
C GLU A 15 -10.15 0.53 25.13
N GLU A 16 -9.06 0.21 25.83
CA GLU A 16 -7.69 0.53 25.46
C GLU A 16 -7.40 -0.04 24.05
N GLU A 17 -7.42 0.81 23.01
CA GLU A 17 -6.81 0.43 21.74
C GLU A 17 -5.29 0.38 21.91
N LYS A 18 -4.81 -0.85 22.11
CA LYS A 18 -3.40 -1.22 22.19
C LYS A 18 -2.65 -0.78 20.94
N GLU A 19 -1.61 0.00 21.18
CA GLU A 19 -0.51 0.24 20.25
C GLU A 19 0.18 -1.11 19.96
N GLU A 20 -0.07 -1.71 18.80
CA GLU A 20 0.66 -2.90 18.35
C GLU A 20 2.01 -2.51 17.72
N GLU A 21 3.02 -2.72 18.55
CA GLU A 21 4.35 -3.27 18.31
C GLU A 21 5.32 -2.53 17.37
N GLU A 22 6.29 -1.90 18.05
CA GLU A 22 7.63 -1.57 17.60
C GLU A 22 8.32 -2.80 17.01
N ASP A 23 8.47 -2.85 15.68
CA ASP A 23 9.52 -3.64 15.06
C ASP A 23 10.79 -2.78 15.07
N SER A 24 11.65 -3.08 16.04
CA SER A 24 12.92 -2.39 16.30
C SER A 24 13.96 -2.74 15.23
N GLU A 25 13.83 -2.16 14.05
CA GLU A 25 14.96 -1.89 13.18
C GLU A 25 15.38 -0.44 13.45
N GLU A 26 16.67 -0.17 13.62
CA GLU A 26 17.21 1.16 13.92
C GLU A 26 16.68 2.20 12.91
N GLU A 27 15.56 2.84 13.25
CA GLU A 27 14.96 3.89 12.44
C GLU A 27 15.95 5.06 12.43
N TYR A 28 16.61 5.26 11.30
CA TYR A 28 17.29 6.51 10.99
C TYR A 28 16.24 7.63 10.91
N PHE A 29 15.78 8.10 12.07
CA PHE A 29 14.94 9.28 12.19
C PHE A 29 15.74 10.48 11.70
N ILE A 30 15.44 10.94 10.49
CA ILE A 30 15.75 12.32 10.11
C ILE A 30 14.83 13.21 10.96
N LYS A 31 15.30 13.57 12.16
CA LYS A 31 14.67 14.56 13.04
C LYS A 31 14.73 15.93 12.39
N THR A 32 13.74 16.29 11.58
CA THR A 32 13.27 17.67 11.40
C THR A 32 11.87 17.62 10.79
N GLY A 33 11.12 18.73 10.79
CA GLY A 33 9.94 18.90 9.93
C GLY A 33 10.33 18.84 8.46
N ALA A 34 10.63 17.63 7.98
CA ALA A 34 11.46 17.40 6.81
C ALA A 34 10.76 17.85 5.53
N ALA A 35 11.51 18.58 4.71
CA ALA A 35 11.12 18.91 3.35
C ALA A 35 10.92 17.63 2.54
N ASP A 36 10.14 17.74 1.47
CA ASP A 36 9.98 16.64 0.53
C ASP A 36 11.34 16.28 -0.09
N THR A 37 11.65 14.99 -0.15
CA THR A 37 12.97 14.47 -0.55
C THR A 37 12.90 13.86 -1.94
N VAL A 38 13.88 14.19 -2.79
CA VAL A 38 14.14 13.49 -4.05
C VAL A 38 15.30 12.53 -3.81
N LEU A 39 15.08 11.23 -4.04
CA LEU A 39 16.14 10.24 -3.92
C LEU A 39 17.23 10.54 -4.96
N ASN A 40 18.48 10.61 -4.51
CA ASN A 40 19.64 10.86 -5.36
C ASN A 40 20.63 9.67 -5.31
N GLU A 41 21.67 9.72 -6.14
CA GLU A 41 22.65 8.62 -6.23
C GLU A 41 23.43 8.41 -4.94
N GLU A 42 23.85 9.49 -4.26
CA GLU A 42 24.59 9.41 -2.99
C GLU A 42 23.77 8.71 -1.90
N MET A 43 22.50 9.09 -1.75
CA MET A 43 21.58 8.41 -0.84
C MET A 43 21.42 6.93 -1.22
N LEU A 44 21.25 6.64 -2.51
CA LEU A 44 21.02 5.29 -2.98
C LEU A 44 22.21 4.36 -2.72
N GLU A 45 23.44 4.86 -2.90
CA GLU A 45 24.68 4.15 -2.56
C GLU A 45 24.78 3.87 -1.05
N ASP A 46 24.36 4.81 -0.20
CA ASP A 46 24.33 4.61 1.25
C ASP A 46 23.33 3.51 1.67
N PHE A 47 22.18 3.40 1.00
CA PHE A 47 21.14 2.43 1.34
C PHE A 47 21.34 1.05 0.68
N SER A 48 22.04 0.96 -0.46
CA SER A 48 22.20 -0.32 -1.16
C SER A 48 23.15 -1.27 -0.47
N GLY A 49 24.18 -0.76 0.22
CA GLY A 49 25.23 -1.55 0.90
C GLY A 49 26.16 -2.35 -0.04
N GLU A 50 25.76 -2.50 -1.31
CA GLU A 50 26.49 -3.12 -2.43
C GLU A 50 26.44 -2.19 -3.65
N GLU A 51 26.97 -2.64 -4.79
CA GLU A 51 26.75 -1.96 -6.06
C GLU A 51 25.24 -1.85 -6.32
N VAL A 52 24.76 -0.63 -6.56
CA VAL A 52 23.33 -0.30 -6.70
C VAL A 52 22.65 -1.17 -7.76
N GLU A 53 23.38 -1.53 -8.81
CA GLU A 53 22.93 -2.39 -9.90
C GLU A 53 22.71 -3.86 -9.48
N GLU A 54 23.37 -4.32 -8.41
CA GLU A 54 23.31 -5.70 -7.90
C GLU A 54 22.32 -5.86 -6.72
N ALA A 55 21.85 -4.74 -6.15
CA ALA A 55 20.94 -4.75 -5.01
C ALA A 55 19.63 -5.50 -5.33
N ASN A 56 19.37 -6.57 -4.60
CA ASN A 56 18.13 -7.37 -4.70
C ASN A 56 17.04 -6.90 -3.73
N HIS A 57 17.45 -6.29 -2.61
CA HIS A 57 16.57 -5.85 -1.55
C HIS A 57 16.93 -4.42 -1.17
N LEU A 58 15.94 -3.52 -1.17
CA LEU A 58 16.16 -2.13 -0.82
C LEU A 58 15.03 -1.61 0.06
N SER A 59 15.41 -1.03 1.20
CA SER A 59 14.49 -0.39 2.14
C SER A 59 14.79 1.11 2.18
N LEU A 60 13.80 1.92 1.82
CA LEU A 60 13.88 3.38 1.75
C LEU A 60 12.76 4.00 2.59
N ARG A 61 12.53 3.45 3.78
CA ARG A 61 11.43 3.85 4.67
C ARG A 61 11.75 5.13 5.41
N ASN A 62 10.73 5.93 5.73
CA ASN A 62 10.86 7.13 6.59
C ASN A 62 11.76 8.25 6.02
N LEU A 63 11.90 8.35 4.70
CA LEU A 63 12.82 9.30 4.05
C LEU A 63 12.12 10.54 3.47
N TYR A 64 10.80 10.65 3.65
CA TYR A 64 9.96 11.72 3.10
C TYR A 64 10.04 11.84 1.57
N LEU A 65 10.26 10.70 0.89
CA LEU A 65 10.45 10.66 -0.55
C LEU A 65 9.20 11.09 -1.31
N ILE A 66 9.40 11.93 -2.33
CA ILE A 66 8.40 12.30 -3.34
C ILE A 66 8.79 11.85 -4.75
N ASP A 67 10.06 11.49 -4.96
CA ASP A 67 10.61 11.06 -6.25
C ASP A 67 11.65 9.97 -6.03
N VAL A 68 11.52 8.89 -6.80
CA VAL A 68 12.38 7.69 -6.77
C VAL A 68 12.90 7.31 -8.16
N SER A 69 12.94 8.26 -9.09
CA SER A 69 13.34 8.03 -10.48
C SER A 69 14.74 7.45 -10.63
N VAL A 70 15.65 7.78 -9.69
CA VAL A 70 17.02 7.26 -9.65
C VAL A 70 17.10 5.73 -9.45
N LEU A 71 16.02 5.09 -8.99
CA LEU A 71 15.92 3.62 -8.91
C LEU A 71 15.99 2.95 -10.29
N SER A 72 16.02 3.70 -11.40
CA SER A 72 16.22 3.13 -12.74
C SER A 72 17.55 2.39 -12.88
N ARG A 73 18.49 2.59 -11.94
CA ARG A 73 19.76 1.86 -11.87
C ARG A 73 19.66 0.49 -11.20
N CYS A 74 18.62 0.25 -10.40
CA CYS A 74 18.43 -0.97 -9.61
C CYS A 74 17.75 -2.08 -10.43
N HIS A 75 18.36 -2.53 -11.53
CA HIS A 75 17.74 -3.49 -12.46
C HIS A 75 17.51 -4.90 -11.86
N SER A 76 18.27 -5.25 -10.83
CA SER A 76 18.23 -6.55 -10.14
C SER A 76 17.23 -6.58 -8.99
N LEU A 77 16.57 -5.47 -8.68
CA LEU A 77 15.75 -5.34 -7.48
C LEU A 77 14.57 -6.32 -7.48
N LEU A 78 14.50 -7.15 -6.45
CA LEU A 78 13.44 -8.13 -6.22
C LEU A 78 12.41 -7.60 -5.22
N THR A 79 12.86 -6.93 -4.15
CA THR A 79 11.98 -6.37 -3.12
C THR A 79 12.29 -4.90 -2.84
N LEU A 80 11.26 -4.07 -2.82
CA LEU A 80 11.39 -2.64 -2.55
C LEU A 80 10.40 -2.20 -1.46
N SER A 81 10.94 -1.64 -0.37
CA SER A 81 10.13 -0.97 0.64
C SER A 81 10.27 0.54 0.52
N LEU A 82 9.16 1.20 0.18
CA LEU A 82 8.99 2.65 0.15
C LEU A 82 7.99 3.12 1.21
N ALA A 83 7.78 2.32 2.25
CA ALA A 83 6.77 2.60 3.26
C ALA A 83 7.09 3.87 4.06
N ASN A 84 6.04 4.54 4.53
CA ASN A 84 6.13 5.77 5.32
C ASN A 84 6.93 6.90 4.62
N ASN A 85 6.60 7.14 3.36
CA ASN A 85 7.12 8.26 2.56
C ASN A 85 5.99 9.24 2.18
N ARG A 86 6.21 10.10 1.18
CA ARG A 86 5.25 11.13 0.74
C ARG A 86 4.88 11.00 -0.74
N LEU A 87 5.07 9.84 -1.33
CA LEU A 87 4.74 9.58 -2.74
C LEU A 87 3.25 9.83 -2.97
N ALA A 88 2.93 10.67 -3.96
CA ALA A 88 1.56 11.01 -4.34
C ALA A 88 1.07 10.19 -5.54
N SER A 89 1.99 9.70 -6.37
CA SER A 89 1.74 8.82 -7.50
C SER A 89 2.94 7.88 -7.71
N LEU A 90 2.83 6.99 -8.69
CA LEU A 90 3.90 6.08 -9.10
C LEU A 90 4.61 6.54 -10.38
N ASP A 91 4.44 7.80 -10.78
CA ASP A 91 4.99 8.30 -12.05
C ASP A 91 6.53 8.32 -12.07
N THR A 92 7.14 8.44 -10.89
CA THR A 92 8.60 8.39 -10.71
C THR A 92 9.11 6.97 -10.50
N LEU A 93 8.24 5.95 -10.42
CA LEU A 93 8.66 4.57 -10.27
C LEU A 93 9.16 4.04 -11.62
N PRO A 94 10.44 3.68 -11.75
CA PRO A 94 10.99 3.18 -13.01
C PRO A 94 10.48 1.77 -13.31
N ALA A 95 10.75 1.30 -14.52
CA ALA A 95 10.46 -0.08 -14.90
C ALA A 95 11.43 -1.04 -14.19
N LEU A 96 10.96 -1.65 -13.09
CA LEU A 96 11.70 -2.63 -12.32
C LEU A 96 11.20 -4.04 -12.68
N SER A 97 11.69 -4.58 -13.79
CA SER A 97 11.18 -5.83 -14.38
C SER A 97 11.37 -7.06 -13.50
N SER A 98 12.30 -7.03 -12.56
CA SER A 98 12.60 -8.14 -11.64
C SER A 98 11.82 -8.03 -10.32
N LEU A 99 11.14 -6.91 -10.09
CA LEU A 99 10.49 -6.62 -8.81
C LEU A 99 9.29 -7.54 -8.59
N THR A 100 9.33 -8.31 -7.51
CA THR A 100 8.27 -9.25 -7.11
C THR A 100 7.49 -8.72 -5.91
N GLU A 101 8.12 -7.92 -5.06
CA GLU A 101 7.48 -7.35 -3.87
C GLU A 101 7.67 -5.83 -3.79
N LEU A 102 6.56 -5.12 -3.62
CA LEU A 102 6.55 -3.66 -3.48
C LEU A 102 5.68 -3.24 -2.29
N ASN A 103 6.31 -2.61 -1.30
CA ASN A 103 5.62 -2.02 -0.16
C ASN A 103 5.58 -0.49 -0.27
N LEU A 104 4.38 0.05 -0.47
CA LEU A 104 4.09 1.48 -0.60
C LEU A 104 3.19 1.98 0.54
N SER A 105 3.10 1.23 1.63
CA SER A 105 2.23 1.52 2.77
C SER A 105 2.53 2.89 3.39
N LYS A 106 1.51 3.54 3.97
CA LYS A 106 1.66 4.84 4.64
C LYS A 106 2.28 5.93 3.74
N ASN A 107 1.80 6.04 2.50
CA ASN A 107 2.17 7.12 1.58
C ASN A 107 0.97 8.06 1.35
N ARG A 108 0.99 8.84 0.27
CA ARG A 108 -0.11 9.75 -0.13
C ARG A 108 -0.66 9.40 -1.51
N ILE A 109 -0.50 8.14 -1.94
CA ILE A 109 -0.76 7.70 -3.30
C ILE A 109 -2.25 7.79 -3.61
N THR A 110 -2.59 8.44 -4.71
CA THR A 110 -3.96 8.52 -5.23
C THR A 110 -4.13 7.76 -6.54
N CYS A 111 -3.05 7.45 -7.26
CA CYS A 111 -3.11 6.83 -8.58
C CYS A 111 -2.02 5.78 -8.78
N LEU A 112 -2.39 4.66 -9.39
CA LEU A 112 -1.54 3.49 -9.61
C LEU A 112 -1.05 3.34 -11.07
N ASN A 113 -1.16 4.36 -11.92
CA ASN A 113 -0.83 4.25 -13.35
C ASN A 113 0.62 3.78 -13.63
N GLY A 114 1.57 4.07 -12.72
CA GLY A 114 2.95 3.58 -12.81
C GLY A 114 3.11 2.06 -12.70
N LEU A 115 2.10 1.30 -12.23
CA LEU A 115 2.19 -0.15 -12.14
C LEU A 115 2.28 -0.87 -13.50
N ALA A 116 1.96 -0.18 -14.60
CA ALA A 116 2.05 -0.76 -15.94
C ALA A 116 3.48 -1.20 -16.32
N SER A 117 4.51 -0.66 -15.64
CA SER A 117 5.93 -0.97 -15.89
C SER A 117 6.52 -2.06 -14.97
N VAL A 118 5.80 -2.46 -13.91
CA VAL A 118 6.25 -3.44 -12.89
C VAL A 118 5.33 -4.67 -12.86
N THR A 119 5.33 -5.39 -13.98
CA THR A 119 4.37 -6.49 -14.24
C THR A 119 4.69 -7.80 -13.53
N SER A 120 5.90 -7.93 -12.97
CA SER A 120 6.39 -9.14 -12.28
C SER A 120 5.95 -9.25 -10.82
N LEU A 121 5.23 -8.24 -10.30
CA LEU A 121 4.80 -8.20 -8.91
C LEU A 121 3.91 -9.40 -8.54
N THR A 122 4.26 -10.03 -7.41
CA THR A 122 3.48 -11.07 -6.73
C THR A 122 2.85 -10.54 -5.45
N SER A 123 3.46 -9.53 -4.82
CA SER A 123 2.98 -8.91 -3.59
C SER A 123 3.01 -7.38 -3.70
N LEU A 124 1.86 -6.74 -3.40
CA LEU A 124 1.71 -5.30 -3.40
C LEU A 124 1.00 -4.83 -2.14
N TYR A 125 1.67 -4.01 -1.34
CA TYR A 125 1.13 -3.41 -0.13
C TYR A 125 0.93 -1.91 -0.31
N LEU A 126 -0.30 -1.45 -0.13
CA LEU A 126 -0.75 -0.07 -0.32
C LEU A 126 -1.55 0.43 0.88
N CYS A 127 -1.49 -0.23 2.03
CA CYS A 127 -2.30 0.16 3.19
C CYS A 127 -2.01 1.61 3.64
N HIS A 128 -3.03 2.29 4.15
CA HIS A 128 -2.94 3.71 4.54
C HIS A 128 -2.48 4.64 3.41
N ASN A 129 -3.15 4.59 2.27
CA ASN A 129 -2.98 5.53 1.16
C ASN A 129 -4.31 6.26 0.86
N LYS A 130 -4.44 6.83 -0.34
CA LYS A 130 -5.64 7.55 -0.80
C LYS A 130 -6.12 6.99 -2.15
N VAL A 131 -5.87 5.72 -2.42
CA VAL A 131 -6.23 5.05 -3.67
C VAL A 131 -7.75 4.84 -3.70
N ASP A 132 -8.39 5.21 -4.81
CA ASP A 132 -9.82 5.00 -5.05
C ASP A 132 -10.09 4.02 -6.21
N ASP A 133 -9.15 3.90 -7.15
CA ASP A 133 -9.19 2.97 -8.27
C ASP A 133 -7.96 2.02 -8.27
N ILE A 134 -8.24 0.72 -8.14
CA ILE A 134 -7.22 -0.34 -8.22
C ILE A 134 -7.05 -0.91 -9.64
N GLY A 135 -7.81 -0.42 -10.63
CA GLY A 135 -7.80 -0.93 -11.99
C GLY A 135 -6.44 -0.95 -12.69
N PRO A 136 -5.51 -0.02 -12.45
CA PRO A 136 -4.15 -0.11 -13.00
C PRO A 136 -3.36 -1.33 -12.53
N ALA A 137 -3.69 -1.91 -11.36
CA ALA A 137 -3.00 -3.09 -10.83
C ALA A 137 -3.25 -4.36 -11.67
N ARG A 138 -4.26 -4.39 -12.56
CA ARG A 138 -4.56 -5.52 -13.47
C ARG A 138 -3.38 -5.94 -14.36
N ASN A 139 -2.40 -5.04 -14.54
CA ASN A 139 -1.20 -5.32 -15.32
C ASN A 139 -0.23 -6.27 -14.59
N CYS A 140 -0.31 -6.36 -13.27
CA CYS A 140 0.50 -7.25 -12.43
C CYS A 140 -0.15 -8.65 -12.38
N ARG A 141 -0.13 -9.38 -13.51
CA ARG A 141 -0.91 -10.63 -13.68
C ARG A 141 -0.50 -11.78 -12.74
N MET A 142 0.68 -11.66 -12.12
CA MET A 142 1.21 -12.64 -11.17
C MET A 142 0.86 -12.30 -9.70
N LEU A 143 0.11 -11.23 -9.46
CA LEU A 143 -0.21 -10.77 -8.12
C LEU A 143 -0.99 -11.84 -7.34
N SER A 144 -0.42 -12.24 -6.21
CA SER A 144 -1.00 -13.19 -5.25
C SER A 144 -1.49 -12.51 -3.97
N VAL A 145 -0.85 -11.40 -3.59
CA VAL A 145 -1.15 -10.64 -2.38
C VAL A 145 -1.39 -9.18 -2.77
N LEU A 146 -2.54 -8.63 -2.37
CA LEU A 146 -2.90 -7.23 -2.52
C LEU A 146 -3.50 -6.69 -1.22
N ASP A 147 -2.75 -5.85 -0.53
CA ASP A 147 -3.27 -5.09 0.61
C ASP A 147 -3.55 -3.65 0.17
N VAL A 148 -4.83 -3.30 0.13
CA VAL A 148 -5.32 -1.93 -0.11
C VAL A 148 -6.17 -1.46 1.06
N SER A 149 -5.96 -1.99 2.25
CA SER A 149 -6.69 -1.57 3.46
C SER A 149 -6.47 -0.09 3.78
N SER A 150 -7.41 0.55 4.49
CA SER A 150 -7.34 1.97 4.85
C SER A 150 -7.08 2.90 3.65
N ASN A 151 -7.84 2.70 2.56
CA ASN A 151 -7.82 3.52 1.35
C ASN A 151 -9.20 4.14 1.09
N ARG A 152 -9.46 4.57 -0.15
CA ARG A 152 -10.69 5.24 -0.60
C ARG A 152 -11.42 4.45 -1.68
N VAL A 153 -11.16 3.15 -1.79
CA VAL A 153 -11.81 2.28 -2.78
C VAL A 153 -13.29 2.22 -2.45
N SER A 154 -14.14 2.76 -3.31
CA SER A 154 -15.59 2.81 -3.09
C SER A 154 -16.38 1.93 -4.05
N ASN A 155 -15.82 1.64 -5.23
CA ASN A 155 -16.49 0.87 -6.27
C ASN A 155 -15.91 -0.53 -6.40
N LEU A 156 -16.46 -1.44 -5.61
CA LEU A 156 -16.03 -2.83 -5.59
C LEU A 156 -16.32 -3.55 -6.93
N ASN A 157 -17.30 -3.12 -7.73
CA ASN A 157 -17.59 -3.79 -9.01
C ASN A 157 -16.47 -3.59 -10.05
N SER A 158 -15.95 -2.36 -10.16
CA SER A 158 -14.77 -2.10 -11.00
C SER A 158 -13.55 -2.85 -10.47
N ALA A 159 -13.38 -2.90 -9.14
CA ALA A 159 -12.34 -3.70 -8.51
C ALA A 159 -12.51 -5.19 -8.84
N ILE A 160 -13.71 -5.78 -8.73
CA ILE A 160 -13.98 -7.21 -8.99
C ILE A 160 -13.68 -7.61 -10.43
N ASP A 161 -14.03 -6.81 -11.43
CA ASP A 161 -13.69 -7.10 -12.83
C ASP A 161 -12.17 -7.19 -13.04
N HIS A 162 -11.40 -6.40 -12.28
CA HIS A 162 -9.94 -6.48 -12.27
C HIS A 162 -9.45 -7.62 -11.39
N LEU A 163 -10.06 -7.87 -10.24
CA LEU A 163 -9.67 -8.91 -9.28
C LEU A 163 -9.88 -10.31 -9.85
N THR A 164 -10.98 -10.53 -10.57
CA THR A 164 -11.28 -11.78 -11.30
C THR A 164 -10.32 -12.04 -12.46
N SER A 165 -9.57 -11.03 -12.92
CA SER A 165 -8.53 -11.20 -13.94
C SER A 165 -7.21 -11.75 -13.39
N PHE A 166 -7.00 -11.72 -12.07
CA PHE A 166 -5.84 -12.33 -11.44
C PHE A 166 -6.12 -13.81 -11.15
N SER A 167 -5.53 -14.70 -11.93
CA SER A 167 -5.67 -16.15 -11.73
C SER A 167 -4.95 -16.69 -10.49
N HIS A 168 -4.10 -15.87 -9.86
CA HIS A 168 -3.22 -16.27 -8.76
C HIS A 168 -3.49 -15.53 -7.45
N LEU A 169 -4.45 -14.60 -7.42
CA LEU A 169 -4.76 -13.79 -6.25
C LEU A 169 -5.38 -14.67 -5.16
N ARG A 170 -4.80 -14.60 -3.96
CA ARG A 170 -5.17 -15.43 -2.81
C ARG A 170 -5.59 -14.56 -1.63
N ASP A 171 -4.82 -13.51 -1.41
CA ASP A 171 -4.95 -12.65 -0.24
C ASP A 171 -5.25 -11.23 -0.71
N VAL A 172 -6.45 -10.75 -0.37
CA VAL A 172 -6.90 -9.39 -0.68
C VAL A 172 -7.44 -8.76 0.58
N ASP A 173 -6.82 -7.66 1.00
CA ASP A 173 -7.31 -6.86 2.10
C ASP A 173 -7.89 -5.54 1.58
N LEU A 174 -9.17 -5.33 1.88
CA LEU A 174 -9.95 -4.15 1.54
C LEU A 174 -10.50 -3.47 2.80
N ASP A 175 -10.05 -3.85 3.99
CA ASP A 175 -10.54 -3.30 5.25
C ASP A 175 -10.43 -1.77 5.27
N ARG A 176 -11.31 -1.10 6.02
CA ARG A 176 -11.32 0.37 6.14
C ARG A 176 -11.34 1.12 4.80
N ASN A 177 -12.02 0.56 3.79
CA ASN A 177 -12.39 1.25 2.56
C ASN A 177 -13.90 1.56 2.54
N PRO A 178 -14.35 2.65 1.87
CA PRO A 178 -15.76 2.98 1.71
C PRO A 178 -16.51 2.06 0.73
N CYS A 179 -16.04 0.82 0.52
CA CYS A 179 -16.66 -0.20 -0.33
C CYS A 179 -18.06 -0.54 0.19
N SER A 180 -19.09 0.18 -0.26
CA SER A 180 -20.46 -0.30 -0.09
C SER A 180 -20.63 -1.53 -0.98
N PHE A 181 -20.98 -2.68 -0.41
CA PHE A 181 -21.36 -3.87 -1.16
C PHE A 181 -22.62 -3.54 -1.98
N VAL A 182 -22.46 -3.11 -3.23
CA VAL A 182 -23.61 -2.95 -4.13
C VAL A 182 -23.97 -4.35 -4.57
N SER A 183 -24.99 -4.95 -3.93
CA SER A 183 -25.55 -6.22 -4.35
C SER A 183 -25.83 -6.13 -5.85
N PRO A 184 -25.40 -7.11 -6.68
CA PRO A 184 -25.75 -7.11 -8.09
C PRO A 184 -27.27 -7.14 -8.17
N GLN A 185 -27.88 -6.02 -8.56
CA GLN A 185 -29.32 -6.00 -8.80
C GLN A 185 -29.58 -7.02 -9.91
N PRO A 186 -30.50 -7.98 -9.71
CA PRO A 186 -30.85 -8.89 -10.79
C PRO A 186 -31.32 -8.02 -11.95
N GLN A 187 -30.65 -8.16 -13.10
CA GLN A 187 -31.08 -7.52 -14.34
C GLN A 187 -32.55 -7.91 -14.52
N GLN A 188 -33.46 -6.94 -14.41
CA GLN A 188 -34.83 -7.17 -14.81
C GLN A 188 -34.79 -7.37 -16.32
N GLY A 189 -34.91 -8.63 -16.73
CA GLY A 189 -35.05 -9.01 -18.12
C GLY A 189 -36.27 -8.33 -18.71
N GLY A 190 -36.06 -7.60 -19.80
CA GLY A 190 -37.10 -7.12 -20.71
C GLY A 190 -37.21 -8.01 -21.92
#